data_AF-A0AAN4MG89-F1
#
_entry.id   AF-A0AAN4MG89-F1
#
_cell.length_a   1.000
_cell.length_b   1.000
_cell.length_c   1.000
_cell.angle_alpha   90.00
_cell.angle_beta   90.00
_cell.angle_gamma   90.00
#
_symmetry.space_group_name_H-M   'P 1'
#
loop_
_entity.id
_entity.type
_entity.pdbx_description
1 polymer ?
#
loop_
_entity_poly.entity_id
_entity_poly.type
_entity_poly.pdbx_seq_one_letter_code
_entity_poly.pdbx_strand_id
1 'polypeptide(L)'
;MQQAQENVLVGIAEPINGQGENLLIDHFLGYANQKLEPQEIDKVVNGEAVEGITAYAQGHYYKISANPETQNAKDFEISLHFQDGPIPEHGVNGVTSEALLKVLIHRTKTLDEKFPSEFNKQAIIYMESALEEFNKRTAERRARGVEGTLLK
;
A
#
# COMPACT_ATOMS: atom_id res chain seq x y z
N MET A 1 -21.42 -24.49 -11.77
CA MET A 1 -20.28 -23.55 -11.75
C MET A 1 -20.88 -22.15 -11.69
N GLN A 2 -20.84 -21.51 -10.53
CA GLN A 2 -21.27 -20.13 -10.38
C GLN A 2 -20.16 -19.27 -10.99
N GLN A 3 -20.47 -18.50 -12.03
CA GLN A 3 -19.52 -17.55 -12.60
C GLN A 3 -19.04 -16.65 -11.48
N ALA A 4 -17.73 -16.62 -11.22
CA ALA A 4 -17.15 -15.60 -10.36
C ALA A 4 -17.47 -14.25 -11.01
N GLN A 5 -18.25 -13.41 -10.33
CA GLN A 5 -18.38 -12.02 -10.74
C GLN A 5 -16.97 -11.41 -10.71
N GLU A 6 -16.45 -11.05 -11.88
CA GLU A 6 -15.18 -10.32 -11.98
C GLU A 6 -15.41 -8.94 -11.39
N ASN A 7 -14.93 -8.75 -10.17
CA ASN A 7 -14.94 -7.43 -9.54
C ASN A 7 -14.03 -6.48 -10.34
N VAL A 8 -14.54 -5.30 -10.67
CA VAL A 8 -13.81 -4.25 -11.38
C VAL A 8 -13.05 -3.41 -10.36
N LEU A 9 -11.74 -3.26 -10.54
CA LEU A 9 -10.92 -2.38 -9.70
C LEU A 9 -11.28 -0.90 -9.96
N VAL A 10 -11.51 -0.16 -8.88
CA VAL A 10 -11.76 1.29 -8.92
C VAL A 10 -10.45 2.00 -8.60
N GLY A 11 -9.75 2.45 -9.64
CA GLY A 11 -8.44 3.10 -9.54
C GLY A 11 -8.51 4.63 -9.65
N ILE A 12 -7.48 5.31 -9.12
CA ILE A 12 -7.17 6.68 -9.52
C ILE A 12 -6.42 6.60 -10.86
N ALA A 13 -6.73 7.49 -11.80
CA ALA A 13 -6.58 7.28 -13.24
C ALA A 13 -5.15 7.01 -13.78
N GLU A 14 -4.08 7.12 -12.99
CA GLU A 14 -2.70 6.89 -13.45
C GLU A 14 -1.81 6.27 -12.35
N PRO A 15 -0.80 5.46 -12.72
CA PRO A 15 0.23 4.99 -11.81
C PRO A 15 0.93 6.16 -11.09
N ILE A 16 1.30 5.96 -9.83
CA ILE A 16 1.95 7.01 -9.02
C ILE A 16 3.43 7.21 -9.37
N ASN A 17 4.02 6.32 -10.17
CA ASN A 17 5.41 6.37 -10.62
C ASN A 17 5.54 6.84 -12.08
N GLY A 18 6.77 7.10 -12.53
CA GLY A 18 7.01 7.78 -13.81
C GLY A 18 6.65 6.94 -15.05
N GLN A 19 6.33 7.62 -16.15
CA GLN A 19 6.16 6.97 -17.47
C GLN A 19 7.46 6.27 -17.89
N GLY A 20 7.33 5.03 -18.38
CA GLY A 20 8.47 4.22 -18.83
C GLY A 20 9.17 3.41 -17.72
N GLU A 21 8.66 3.39 -16.49
CA GLU A 21 9.14 2.47 -15.46
C GLU A 21 8.72 1.02 -15.75
N ASN A 22 9.58 0.07 -15.34
CA ASN A 22 9.34 -1.37 -15.56
C ASN A 22 8.17 -1.92 -14.75
N LEU A 23 7.82 -1.25 -13.66
CA LEU A 23 6.72 -1.60 -12.77
C LEU A 23 5.68 -0.51 -12.82
N LEU A 24 4.41 -0.88 -12.75
CA LEU A 24 3.31 0.06 -12.52
C LEU A 24 2.93 -0.01 -11.04
N ILE A 25 2.80 1.15 -10.40
CA ILE A 25 2.30 1.27 -9.03
C ILE A 25 0.98 2.01 -9.07
N ASP A 26 -0.11 1.25 -8.99
CA ASP A 26 -1.46 1.78 -9.06
C ASP A 26 -2.04 1.95 -7.65
N HIS A 27 -2.76 3.05 -7.44
CA HIS A 27 -3.47 3.34 -6.20
C HIS A 27 -4.97 3.20 -6.43
N PHE A 28 -5.61 2.39 -5.59
CA PHE A 28 -7.03 2.05 -5.72
C PHE A 28 -7.83 2.54 -4.53
N LEU A 29 -9.10 2.80 -4.82
CA LEU A 29 -10.10 3.19 -3.84
C LEU A 29 -11.12 2.09 -3.60
N GLY A 30 -11.04 0.94 -4.27
CA GLY A 30 -11.97 -0.15 -4.03
C GLY A 30 -12.10 -1.19 -5.13
N TYR A 31 -13.08 -2.06 -4.90
CA TYR A 31 -13.60 -3.00 -5.89
C TYR A 31 -15.08 -2.71 -6.09
N ALA A 32 -15.51 -2.66 -7.35
CA ALA A 32 -16.91 -2.59 -7.72
C ALA A 32 -17.35 -3.95 -8.26
N ASN A 33 -18.55 -4.39 -7.89
CA ASN A 33 -19.16 -5.60 -8.47
C ASN A 33 -19.72 -5.36 -9.89
N GLN A 34 -19.62 -4.13 -10.39
CA GLN A 34 -20.04 -3.68 -11.69
C GLN A 34 -19.11 -2.57 -12.21
N LYS A 35 -19.20 -2.28 -13.51
CA LYS A 35 -18.53 -1.10 -14.07
C LYS A 35 -19.21 0.16 -13.55
N LEU A 36 -18.42 1.15 -13.16
CA LEU A 36 -18.91 2.42 -12.64
C LEU A 36 -18.95 3.51 -13.71
N GLU A 37 -19.93 4.39 -13.58
CA GLU A 37 -19.99 5.64 -14.33
C GLU A 37 -18.99 6.66 -13.74
N PRO A 38 -18.47 7.61 -14.54
CA PRO A 38 -17.49 8.60 -14.07
C PRO A 38 -17.93 9.36 -12.80
N GLN A 39 -19.23 9.68 -12.69
CA GLN A 39 -19.79 10.37 -11.52
C GLN A 39 -19.77 9.53 -10.24
N GLU A 40 -19.85 8.19 -10.36
CA GLU A 40 -19.74 7.27 -9.23
C GLU A 40 -18.29 7.15 -8.77
N ILE A 41 -17.34 7.18 -9.71
CA ILE A 41 -15.92 7.25 -9.40
C ILE A 41 -15.61 8.53 -8.63
N ASP A 42 -16.13 9.69 -9.07
CA ASP A 42 -15.95 10.97 -8.38
C ASP A 42 -16.47 10.92 -6.94
N LYS A 43 -17.62 10.29 -6.71
CA LYS A 43 -18.17 10.08 -5.36
C LYS A 43 -17.24 9.26 -4.49
N VAL A 44 -16.73 8.14 -5.00
CA VAL A 44 -15.77 7.30 -4.25
C VAL A 44 -14.48 8.06 -3.95
N VAL A 45 -13.97 8.84 -4.90
CA VAL A 45 -12.81 9.71 -4.72
C VAL A 45 -13.03 10.72 -3.59
N ASN A 46 -14.25 11.23 -3.45
CA ASN A 46 -14.63 12.14 -2.37
C ASN A 46 -14.96 11.43 -1.05
N GLY A 47 -14.81 10.10 -0.98
CA GLY A 47 -15.10 9.29 0.21
C GLY A 47 -16.59 9.03 0.44
N GLU A 48 -17.43 9.24 -0.56
CA GLU A 48 -18.86 8.95 -0.49
C GLU A 48 -19.13 7.45 -0.72
N ALA A 49 -20.11 6.90 0.01
CA ALA A 49 -20.55 5.53 -0.18
C ALA A 49 -21.32 5.38 -1.50
N VAL A 50 -20.96 4.37 -2.28
CA VAL A 50 -21.64 3.99 -3.52
C VAL A 50 -22.01 2.52 -3.45
N GLU A 51 -23.24 2.19 -3.84
CA GLU A 51 -23.75 0.82 -3.80
C GLU A 51 -22.94 -0.10 -4.73
N GLY A 52 -22.66 -1.32 -4.27
CA GLY A 52 -21.87 -2.29 -5.03
C GLY A 52 -20.36 -2.07 -4.99
N ILE A 53 -19.88 -1.12 -4.20
CA ILE A 53 -18.45 -0.84 -4.02
C ILE A 53 -17.97 -1.21 -2.62
N THR A 54 -16.91 -2.00 -2.55
CA THR A 54 -16.08 -2.13 -1.36
C THR A 54 -14.98 -1.09 -1.45
N ALA A 55 -15.16 0.04 -0.76
CA ALA A 55 -14.22 1.16 -0.80
C ALA A 55 -13.11 1.03 0.26
N TYR A 56 -11.90 1.47 -0.10
CA TYR A 56 -10.79 1.69 0.81
C TYR A 56 -10.57 3.18 0.98
N ALA A 57 -10.17 3.60 2.18
CA ALA A 57 -9.70 4.96 2.40
C ALA A 57 -8.48 5.24 1.50
N GLN A 58 -8.36 6.49 1.06
CA GLN A 58 -7.21 6.92 0.26
C GLN A 58 -5.90 6.54 0.98
N GLY A 59 -4.97 5.93 0.25
CA GLY A 59 -3.69 5.47 0.76
C GLY A 59 -3.72 4.09 1.43
N HIS A 60 -4.82 3.33 1.31
CA HIS A 60 -4.93 2.02 1.95
C HIS A 60 -4.84 0.82 0.99
N TYR A 61 -4.96 1.03 -0.32
CA TYR A 61 -4.88 -0.07 -1.27
C TYR A 61 -4.03 0.26 -2.50
N TYR A 62 -2.96 -0.52 -2.71
CA TYR A 62 -2.05 -0.36 -3.84
C TYR A 62 -1.85 -1.69 -4.56
N LYS A 63 -1.48 -1.59 -5.83
CA LYS A 63 -1.08 -2.73 -6.65
C LYS A 63 0.22 -2.43 -7.35
N ILE A 64 1.14 -3.38 -7.32
CA ILE A 64 2.40 -3.34 -8.05
C ILE A 64 2.33 -4.43 -9.09
N SER A 65 2.45 -4.06 -10.36
CA SER A 65 2.41 -5.01 -11.48
C SER A 65 3.53 -4.75 -12.47
N ALA A 66 3.81 -5.73 -13.32
CA ALA A 66 4.69 -5.53 -14.47
C ALA A 66 4.09 -4.49 -15.42
N ASN A 67 4.91 -3.55 -15.92
CA ASN A 67 4.48 -2.69 -17.02
C ASN A 67 4.43 -3.52 -18.32
N PRO A 68 3.24 -3.67 -18.96
CA PRO A 68 3.08 -4.48 -20.17
C PRO A 68 3.85 -3.92 -21.37
N GLU A 69 4.23 -2.63 -21.34
CA GLU A 69 5.04 -2.00 -22.38
C GLU A 69 6.54 -2.37 -22.26
N THR A 70 6.95 -2.97 -21.14
CA THR A 70 8.35 -3.34 -20.89
C THR A 70 8.71 -4.65 -21.57
N GLN A 71 9.78 -4.65 -22.39
CA GLN A 71 10.30 -5.86 -23.01
C GLN A 71 10.78 -6.87 -21.95
N ASN A 72 10.35 -8.13 -22.08
CA ASN A 72 10.70 -9.24 -21.19
C ASN A 72 10.14 -9.16 -19.76
N ALA A 73 9.10 -8.37 -19.52
CA ALA A 73 8.38 -8.44 -18.26
C ALA A 73 7.66 -9.80 -18.14
N LYS A 74 7.80 -10.45 -16.98
CA LYS A 74 6.94 -11.57 -16.62
C LYS A 74 5.69 -11.00 -15.97
N ASP A 75 4.53 -11.50 -16.37
CA ASP A 75 3.28 -11.11 -15.72
C ASP A 75 3.32 -11.45 -14.23
N PHE A 76 3.14 -10.43 -13.41
CA PHE A 76 2.98 -10.56 -11.98
C PHE A 76 2.14 -9.41 -11.44
N GLU A 77 1.54 -9.65 -10.29
CA GLU A 77 0.79 -8.65 -9.56
C GLU A 77 0.96 -8.89 -8.05
N ILE A 78 1.13 -7.82 -7.30
CA ILE A 78 1.14 -7.83 -5.83
C ILE A 78 0.18 -6.75 -5.35
N SER A 79 -0.75 -7.14 -4.48
CA SER A 79 -1.67 -6.24 -3.79
C SER A 79 -1.17 -5.91 -2.39
N LEU A 80 -1.21 -4.63 -2.01
CA LEU A 80 -0.86 -4.13 -0.68
C LEU A 80 -2.08 -3.48 -0.05
N HIS A 81 -2.65 -4.15 0.96
CA HIS A 81 -3.74 -3.61 1.78
C HIS A 81 -3.14 -3.10 3.09
N PHE A 82 -3.12 -1.79 3.30
CA PHE A 82 -2.62 -1.20 4.53
C PHE A 82 -3.65 -1.32 5.65
N GLN A 83 -3.14 -1.37 6.88
CA GLN A 83 -3.95 -1.37 8.10
C GLN A 83 -4.91 -0.18 8.08
N ASP A 84 -6.20 -0.48 8.22
CA ASP A 84 -7.27 0.51 8.31
C ASP A 84 -7.75 0.62 9.76
N GLY A 85 -7.56 1.79 10.34
CA GLY A 85 -7.87 2.07 11.74
C GLY A 85 -6.90 1.43 12.76
N PRO A 86 -7.05 1.78 14.04
CA PRO A 86 -6.16 1.33 15.11
C PRO A 86 -6.26 -0.17 15.39
N ILE A 87 -5.12 -0.84 15.54
CA ILE A 87 -5.06 -2.27 15.89
C ILE A 87 -5.83 -2.63 17.18
N PRO A 88 -5.78 -1.85 18.27
CA PRO A 88 -6.54 -2.18 19.48
C PRO A 88 -8.06 -2.25 19.27
N GLU A 89 -8.59 -1.54 18.28
CA GLU A 89 -10.03 -1.45 18.00
C GLU A 89 -10.46 -2.36 16.85
N HIS A 90 -9.66 -2.42 15.77
CA HIS A 90 -9.99 -3.13 14.54
C HIS A 90 -9.25 -4.46 14.38
N GLY A 91 -8.33 -4.79 15.30
CA GLY A 91 -7.39 -5.89 15.12
C GLY A 91 -6.41 -5.63 13.98
N VAL A 92 -5.72 -6.68 13.56
CA VAL A 92 -4.82 -6.62 12.40
C VAL A 92 -5.64 -6.91 11.15
N ASN A 93 -5.78 -5.92 10.27
CA ASN A 93 -6.55 -6.02 9.02
C ASN A 93 -5.75 -5.62 7.77
N GLY A 94 -4.47 -5.27 7.91
CA GLY A 94 -3.61 -4.92 6.80
C GLY A 94 -2.13 -4.81 7.19
N VAL A 95 -1.29 -4.50 6.20
CA VAL A 95 0.14 -4.25 6.41
C VAL A 95 0.37 -2.89 7.05
N THR A 96 1.39 -2.79 7.90
CA THR A 96 1.87 -1.52 8.44
C THR A 96 3.09 -1.05 7.68
N SER A 97 3.34 0.26 7.66
CA SER A 97 4.57 0.83 7.12
C SER A 97 5.81 0.22 7.77
N GLU A 98 5.74 -0.02 9.09
CA GLU A 98 6.80 -0.67 9.88
C GLU A 98 7.05 -2.12 9.42
N ALA A 99 6.00 -2.88 9.08
CA ALA A 99 6.15 -4.23 8.56
C ALA A 99 6.83 -4.23 7.17
N LEU A 100 6.41 -3.34 6.27
CA LEU A 100 7.03 -3.21 4.94
C LEU A 100 8.49 -2.74 5.05
N LEU A 101 8.81 -1.78 5.92
CA LEU A 101 10.19 -1.37 6.17
C LEU A 101 11.05 -2.53 6.68
N LYS A 102 10.55 -3.38 7.59
CA LYS A 102 11.27 -4.57 8.05
C LYS A 102 11.55 -5.55 6.91
N VAL A 103 10.60 -5.76 6.00
CA VAL A 103 10.80 -6.58 4.80
C VAL A 103 11.90 -5.99 3.91
N LEU A 104 11.85 -4.68 3.64
CA LEU A 104 12.84 -3.99 2.82
C LEU A 104 14.24 -4.03 3.46
N ILE A 105 14.36 -3.76 4.75
CA ILE A 105 15.62 -3.84 5.51
C ILE A 105 16.20 -5.26 5.41
N HIS A 106 15.40 -6.28 5.69
CA HIS A 106 15.85 -7.68 5.59
C HIS A 106 16.31 -8.01 4.17
N ARG A 107 15.51 -7.67 3.15
CA ARG A 107 15.83 -7.93 1.74
C ARG A 107 17.13 -7.25 1.31
N THR A 108 17.34 -6.00 1.71
CA THR A 108 18.53 -5.22 1.35
C THR A 108 19.78 -5.73 2.07
N LYS A 109 19.67 -6.16 3.34
CA LYS A 109 20.77 -6.86 4.04
C LYS A 109 21.18 -8.15 3.31
N THR A 110 20.22 -8.98 2.93
CA THR A 110 20.49 -10.20 2.13
C THR A 110 21.14 -9.88 0.78
N LEU A 111 20.80 -8.74 0.16
CA LEU A 111 21.47 -8.29 -1.07
C LEU A 111 22.89 -7.84 -0.81
N ASP A 112 23.12 -7.04 0.22
CA ASP A 112 24.44 -6.52 0.55
C ASP A 112 25.43 -7.64 0.91
N GLU A 113 24.97 -8.71 1.56
CA GLU A 113 25.79 -9.91 1.81
C GLU A 113 26.29 -10.57 0.53
N LYS A 114 25.51 -10.52 -0.56
CA LYS A 114 25.83 -11.15 -1.85
C LYS A 114 26.54 -10.20 -2.81
N PHE A 115 26.15 -8.92 -2.78
CA PHE A 115 26.62 -7.87 -3.66
C PHE A 115 26.86 -6.60 -2.84
N PRO A 116 27.98 -6.54 -2.08
CA PRO A 116 28.22 -5.44 -1.15
C PRO A 116 28.32 -4.09 -1.86
N SER A 117 27.70 -3.06 -1.28
CA SER A 117 27.78 -1.69 -1.77
C SER A 117 27.58 -0.66 -0.67
N GLU A 118 28.35 0.44 -0.70
CA GLU A 118 28.14 1.55 0.23
C GLU A 118 26.73 2.16 0.10
N PHE A 119 26.13 2.11 -1.09
CA PHE A 119 24.75 2.56 -1.30
C PHE A 119 23.73 1.66 -0.60
N ASN A 120 23.95 0.34 -0.58
CA ASN A 120 23.07 -0.59 0.15
C ASN A 120 23.16 -0.34 1.65
N LYS A 121 24.38 -0.20 2.20
CA LYS A 121 24.61 0.11 3.61
C LYS A 121 23.93 1.42 4.01
N GLN A 122 24.07 2.46 3.18
CA GLN A 122 23.44 3.75 3.45
C GLN A 122 21.91 3.67 3.40
N ALA A 123 21.34 2.93 2.43
CA ALA A 123 19.90 2.71 2.35
C ALA A 123 19.36 1.95 3.58
N ILE A 124 20.09 0.93 4.06
CA ILE A 124 19.73 0.19 5.29
C ILE A 124 19.64 1.17 6.47
N ILE A 125 20.65 2.03 6.67
CA ILE A 125 20.66 3.01 7.76
C ILE A 125 19.43 3.93 7.69
N TYR A 126 19.08 4.42 6.50
CA TYR A 126 17.91 5.30 6.34
C TYR A 126 16.59 4.58 6.62
N MET A 127 16.44 3.34 6.15
CA MET A 127 15.23 2.56 6.42
C MET A 127 15.11 2.20 7.91
N GLU A 128 16.21 1.86 8.58
CA GLU A 128 16.23 1.61 10.03
C GLU A 128 15.89 2.88 10.83
N SER A 129 16.40 4.04 10.40
CA SER A 129 16.06 5.33 11.01
C SER A 129 14.58 5.67 10.84
N ALA A 130 14.01 5.46 9.65
CA ALA A 130 12.58 5.66 9.40
C ALA A 130 11.71 4.73 10.27
N LEU A 131 12.13 3.46 10.41
CA LEU A 131 11.46 2.50 11.28
C LEU A 131 11.51 2.93 12.75
N GLU A 132 12.64 3.47 13.21
CA GLU A 132 12.80 3.98 14.57
C GLU A 132 11.83 5.15 14.84
N GLU A 133 11.70 6.10 13.92
CA GLU A 133 10.78 7.23 14.06
C GLU A 133 9.32 6.79 14.14
N PHE A 134 8.91 5.79 13.35
CA PHE A 134 7.57 5.22 13.48
C PHE A 134 7.34 4.54 14.84
N ASN A 135 8.34 3.79 15.34
CA ASN A 135 8.25 3.16 16.66
C ASN A 135 8.20 4.20 17.79
N LYS A 136 8.99 5.28 17.71
CA LYS A 136 8.96 6.41 18.66
C LYS A 136 7.58 7.03 18.71
N ARG A 137 6.99 7.34 17.56
CA ARG A 137 5.62 7.88 17.47
C ARG A 137 4.61 6.96 18.14
N THR A 138 4.68 5.66 17.90
CA THR A 138 3.77 4.69 18.54
C THR A 138 3.98 4.60 20.05
N ALA A 139 5.23 4.55 20.50
CA ALA A 139 5.58 4.49 21.93
C ALA A 139 5.14 5.75 22.68
N GLU A 140 5.36 6.93 22.09
CA GLU A 140 4.96 8.23 22.61
C GLU A 140 3.44 8.30 22.79
N ARG A 141 2.68 7.88 21.78
CA ARG A 141 1.21 7.87 21.84
C ARG A 141 0.68 6.87 22.84
N ARG A 142 1.32 5.71 22.98
CA ARG A 142 0.99 4.72 24.01
C ARG A 142 1.26 5.26 25.42
N ALA A 143 2.39 5.92 25.63
CA ALA A 143 2.74 6.50 26.92
C ALA A 143 1.73 7.55 27.39
N ARG A 144 1.11 8.28 26.45
CA ARG A 144 0.03 9.23 26.72
C ARG A 144 -1.37 8.61 26.79
N GLY A 145 -1.51 7.32 26.50
CA GLY A 145 -2.81 6.64 26.45
C GLY A 145 -3.71 7.07 25.29
N VAL A 146 -3.13 7.62 24.21
CA VAL A 146 -3.85 8.12 23.03
C VAL A 146 -3.55 7.31 21.76
N GLU A 147 -2.89 6.16 21.88
CA GLU A 147 -2.66 5.23 20.77
C GLU A 147 -4.00 4.91 20.07
N GLY A 148 -4.04 5.06 18.75
CA GLY A 148 -5.26 4.85 17.96
C GLY A 148 -6.27 6.00 17.91
N THR A 149 -6.15 7.02 18.75
CA THR A 149 -7.15 8.10 18.79
C THR A 149 -6.77 9.31 17.92
N LEU A 150 -7.73 10.19 17.59
CA LEU A 150 -7.42 11.49 16.96
C LEU A 150 -6.85 12.52 17.95
N LEU A 151 -6.77 12.18 19.24
CA LEU A 151 -6.24 13.07 20.26
C LEU A 151 -4.75 13.31 20.00
N LYS A 152 -4.39 14.58 20.01
CA LYS A 152 -3.04 15.04 19.70
C LYS A 152 -2.07 14.71 20.81
#